data_AF-A0A022RUJ9-F1
#
_entry.id   AF-A0A022RUJ9-F1
#
_cell.length_a   1.000
_cell.length_b   1.000
_cell.length_c   1.000
_cell.angle_alpha   90.00
_cell.angle_beta   90.00
_cell.angle_gamma   90.00
#
_symmetry.space_group_name_H-M   'P 1'
#
loop_
_entity.id
_entity.type
_entity.pdbx_description
1 polymer ?
#
loop_
_entity_poly.entity_id
_entity_poly.type
_entity_poly.pdbx_seq_one_letter_code
_entity_poly.pdbx_strand_id
1 'polypeptide(L)'
;FRRRREAPPQLHPSPLVQLATAPENLPPKILKKSNDDNGSPPTFESLPRFGPLYGEDEKIFASMKKDAWKLVREKSGAADSFVIKETYFSAMGRVEQDARNSYDDPSVDLMTGSRFRKMMIVDGCFFLHLALLLLGAADHLGYPVGHGVFGRGRSKGDVKHWIKAMTFVGNQIPIVVLKELMKQTFFQRVVTSQRKWDEPNGIFRRALYEFLIFQAPSPKSGRRITIDLLHNLQGLVLGSGPKPDQTDEDIDLESDITTTVVVNIDDDGGQGFLSATHMERVGIRLKKQTRGGTKGIKFTTNIFGASLYLPGFAVDDDTDLVFRSLIEYEKRHVSSSSSSNRPLEVMSYLRLMKDLVRSPEDIRLLEKRGIVTTCDLRHKEKLLRILGWKLHGNCITPELDTVRLLTRHYSSPAVWGNLKNFLGIVISFFVSFALMFGLTSLQTFYAAYEHYHKNSTDHH
;
A
#
# COMPACT_ATOMS: atom_id res chain seq x y z
N PHE A 1 68.93 -0.85 -29.18
CA PHE A 1 68.41 0.50 -29.51
C PHE A 1 66.88 0.43 -29.61
N ARG A 2 66.19 1.29 -28.85
CA ARG A 2 64.73 1.61 -28.84
C ARG A 2 63.68 0.47 -28.81
N ARG A 3 63.10 0.28 -27.61
CA ARG A 3 61.77 -0.30 -27.37
C ARG A 3 60.69 0.50 -28.12
N ARG A 4 59.86 -0.14 -28.94
CA ARG A 4 58.48 0.33 -29.22
C ARG A 4 57.58 -0.23 -28.11
N ARG A 5 56.92 0.65 -27.36
CA ARG A 5 55.79 0.29 -26.51
C ARG A 5 54.59 0.12 -27.44
N GLU A 6 54.11 -1.10 -27.60
CA GLU A 6 52.77 -1.33 -28.15
C GLU A 6 51.74 -1.04 -27.04
N ALA A 7 50.74 -0.23 -27.37
CA ALA A 7 49.63 0.07 -26.50
C ALA A 7 48.74 -1.17 -26.33
N PRO A 8 48.09 -1.37 -25.16
CA PRO A 8 47.18 -2.49 -24.99
C PRO A 8 45.96 -2.35 -25.94
N PRO A 9 45.37 -3.47 -26.38
CA PRO A 9 44.23 -3.45 -27.29
C PRO A 9 43.05 -2.74 -26.62
N GLN A 10 42.45 -1.79 -27.33
CA GLN A 10 41.21 -1.16 -26.89
C GLN A 10 40.10 -2.22 -26.88
N LEU A 11 39.57 -2.52 -25.69
CA LEU A 11 38.31 -3.22 -25.55
C LEU A 11 37.22 -2.35 -26.16
N HIS A 12 36.74 -2.70 -27.35
CA HIS A 12 35.45 -2.23 -27.81
C HIS A 12 34.39 -2.72 -26.82
N PRO A 13 33.54 -1.84 -26.27
CA PRO A 13 32.43 -2.28 -25.46
C PRO A 13 31.51 -3.11 -26.36
N SER A 14 31.32 -4.38 -26.01
CA SER A 14 30.29 -5.22 -26.58
C SER A 14 28.96 -4.46 -26.56
N PRO A 15 28.11 -4.59 -27.60
CA PRO A 15 26.83 -3.90 -27.60
C PRO A 15 26.07 -4.38 -26.38
N LEU A 16 25.79 -3.43 -25.47
CA LEU A 16 24.78 -3.57 -24.44
C LEU A 16 23.59 -4.23 -25.13
N VAL A 17 23.29 -5.47 -24.73
CA VAL A 17 21.97 -6.05 -24.92
C VAL A 17 21.04 -5.07 -24.22
N GLN A 18 20.47 -4.15 -25.00
CA GLN A 18 19.27 -3.43 -24.61
C GLN A 18 18.25 -4.55 -24.37
N LEU A 19 18.12 -4.96 -23.11
CA LEU A 19 16.89 -5.58 -22.65
C LEU A 19 15.81 -4.61 -23.08
N ALA A 20 15.07 -4.98 -24.11
CA ALA A 20 13.89 -4.27 -24.56
C ALA A 20 13.08 -3.97 -23.30
N THR A 21 12.97 -2.70 -22.96
CA THR A 21 12.08 -2.23 -21.92
C THR A 21 10.68 -2.71 -22.31
N ALA A 22 10.19 -3.73 -21.60
CA ALA A 22 8.84 -4.21 -21.75
C ALA A 22 7.88 -3.01 -21.60
N PRO A 23 6.80 -2.93 -22.39
CA PRO A 23 5.95 -1.77 -22.42
C PRO A 23 5.46 -1.43 -21.01
N GLU A 24 5.73 -0.18 -20.63
CA GLU A 24 5.29 0.46 -19.39
C GLU A 24 3.82 0.15 -19.09
N ASN A 25 3.57 -0.51 -17.95
CA ASN A 25 2.44 -0.28 -17.06
C ASN A 25 1.02 -0.18 -17.66
N LEU A 26 0.61 -1.08 -18.57
CA LEU A 26 -0.83 -1.24 -18.85
C LEU A 26 -1.56 -1.65 -17.55
N PRO A 27 -2.65 -0.96 -17.18
CA PRO A 27 -3.34 -1.25 -15.93
C PRO A 27 -4.02 -2.65 -15.99
N PRO A 28 -4.14 -3.35 -14.84
CA PRO A 28 -4.71 -4.69 -14.79
C PRO A 28 -6.18 -4.72 -15.17
N LYS A 29 -6.58 -5.61 -16.07
CA LYS A 29 -7.98 -5.81 -16.45
C LYS A 29 -8.73 -6.67 -15.43
N ILE A 30 -10.06 -6.56 -15.43
CA ILE A 30 -10.96 -7.38 -14.62
C ILE A 30 -11.09 -8.76 -15.26
N LEU A 31 -10.61 -9.78 -14.55
CA LEU A 31 -10.52 -11.17 -15.04
C LEU A 31 -11.71 -12.02 -14.56
N LYS A 32 -12.31 -12.81 -15.44
CA LYS A 32 -13.34 -13.81 -15.08
C LYS A 32 -12.68 -15.04 -14.44
N LYS A 33 -13.34 -15.69 -13.47
CA LYS A 33 -12.87 -16.96 -12.86
C LYS A 33 -12.85 -18.08 -13.91
N SER A 34 -11.77 -18.87 -13.94
CA SER A 34 -11.59 -20.02 -14.83
C SER A 34 -12.30 -21.22 -14.21
N ASN A 35 -12.90 -22.05 -15.06
CA ASN A 35 -13.65 -23.23 -14.63
C ASN A 35 -12.74 -24.37 -14.13
N ASP A 36 -11.43 -24.30 -14.38
CA ASP A 36 -10.46 -25.38 -14.11
C ASP A 36 -9.95 -25.44 -12.66
N ASP A 37 -10.38 -24.54 -11.78
CA ASP A 37 -10.08 -24.66 -10.35
C ASP A 37 -10.95 -25.78 -9.75
N ASN A 38 -10.36 -26.96 -9.53
CA ASN A 38 -10.90 -28.11 -8.78
C ASN A 38 -11.29 -27.81 -7.31
N GLY A 39 -11.41 -26.53 -6.94
CA GLY A 39 -11.99 -26.11 -5.66
C GLY A 39 -13.50 -26.13 -5.74
N SER A 40 -14.16 -26.51 -4.64
CA SER A 40 -15.61 -26.45 -4.47
C SER A 40 -16.20 -25.16 -5.10
N PRO A 41 -17.35 -25.23 -5.81
CA PRO A 41 -17.96 -24.04 -6.38
C PRO A 41 -18.04 -23.00 -5.28
N PRO A 42 -17.51 -21.77 -5.49
CA PRO A 42 -17.50 -20.80 -4.42
C PRO A 42 -18.96 -20.59 -4.02
N THR A 43 -19.20 -20.41 -2.72
CA THR A 43 -20.43 -19.85 -2.14
C THR A 43 -20.64 -18.41 -2.64
N PHE A 44 -20.72 -18.26 -3.95
CA PHE A 44 -20.85 -17.07 -4.78
C PHE A 44 -22.28 -16.95 -5.31
N GLU A 45 -23.06 -18.04 -5.28
CA GLU A 45 -24.51 -18.03 -5.54
C GLU A 45 -25.28 -17.17 -4.52
N SER A 46 -24.79 -17.09 -3.28
CA SER A 46 -25.41 -16.28 -2.21
C SER A 46 -24.95 -14.82 -2.18
N LEU A 47 -24.00 -14.42 -3.03
CA LEU A 47 -23.40 -13.09 -3.00
C LEU A 47 -24.03 -12.17 -4.05
N PRO A 48 -24.17 -10.86 -3.76
CA PRO A 48 -24.45 -9.86 -4.79
C PRO A 48 -23.44 -9.94 -5.93
N ARG A 49 -23.93 -10.13 -7.15
CA ARG A 49 -23.09 -10.18 -8.35
C ARG A 49 -23.06 -8.80 -9.01
N PHE A 50 -21.97 -8.44 -9.66
CA PHE A 50 -21.79 -7.13 -10.26
C PHE A 50 -21.20 -7.26 -11.65
N GLY A 51 -21.79 -6.55 -12.60
CA GLY A 51 -21.28 -6.46 -13.95
C GLY A 51 -21.41 -7.76 -14.75
N PRO A 52 -20.77 -7.82 -15.93
CA PRO A 52 -21.13 -8.79 -16.96
C PRO A 52 -20.55 -10.19 -16.71
N LEU A 53 -19.45 -10.31 -15.96
CA LEU A 53 -18.75 -11.59 -15.82
C LEU A 53 -19.52 -12.61 -14.96
N TYR A 54 -20.36 -12.11 -14.05
CA TYR A 54 -21.08 -12.92 -13.08
C TYR A 54 -22.57 -12.54 -12.94
N GLY A 55 -22.96 -11.32 -13.32
CA GLY A 55 -24.27 -10.75 -12.99
C GLY A 55 -25.46 -11.25 -13.83
N GLU A 56 -25.26 -12.02 -14.89
CA GLU A 56 -26.32 -12.28 -15.90
C GLU A 56 -27.49 -13.12 -15.37
N ASP A 57 -27.24 -14.10 -14.49
CA ASP A 57 -28.25 -15.05 -14.00
C ASP A 57 -28.61 -14.86 -12.52
N GLU A 58 -28.29 -13.71 -11.94
CA GLU A 58 -28.55 -13.47 -10.53
C GLU A 58 -30.04 -13.28 -10.24
N LYS A 59 -30.62 -14.14 -9.40
CA LYS A 59 -32.04 -14.05 -8.99
C LYS A 59 -32.23 -13.38 -7.63
N ILE A 60 -31.32 -13.63 -6.68
CA ILE A 60 -31.49 -13.27 -5.27
C ILE A 60 -31.53 -11.75 -5.07
N PHE A 61 -30.56 -11.02 -5.64
CA PHE A 61 -30.44 -9.57 -5.46
C PHE A 61 -31.06 -8.76 -6.60
N ALA A 62 -31.65 -9.40 -7.60
CA ALA A 62 -32.20 -8.71 -8.77
C ALA A 62 -33.32 -7.71 -8.42
N SER A 63 -34.20 -8.07 -7.49
CA SER A 63 -35.24 -7.15 -6.99
C SER A 63 -34.62 -5.98 -6.24
N MET A 64 -33.70 -6.25 -5.32
CA MET A 64 -33.03 -5.24 -4.48
C MET A 64 -32.21 -4.25 -5.30
N LYS A 65 -31.56 -4.71 -6.38
CA LYS A 65 -30.87 -3.84 -7.34
C LYS A 65 -31.83 -2.94 -8.12
N LYS A 66 -32.98 -3.49 -8.54
CA LYS A 66 -34.04 -2.70 -9.19
C LYS A 66 -34.62 -1.68 -8.22
N ASP A 67 -34.78 -2.02 -6.94
CA ASP A 67 -35.25 -1.13 -5.90
C ASP A 67 -34.24 0.00 -5.65
N ALA A 68 -32.95 -0.30 -5.61
CA ALA A 68 -31.91 0.72 -5.52
C ALA A 68 -31.95 1.69 -6.70
N TRP A 69 -32.06 1.18 -7.94
CA TRP A 69 -32.21 2.03 -9.12
C TRP A 69 -33.53 2.83 -9.11
N LYS A 70 -34.62 2.24 -8.63
CA LYS A 70 -35.92 2.92 -8.47
C LYS A 70 -35.79 4.09 -7.50
N LEU A 71 -35.16 3.89 -6.34
CA LEU A 71 -34.93 4.93 -5.35
C LEU A 71 -34.10 6.09 -5.91
N VAL A 72 -33.03 5.77 -6.65
CA VAL A 72 -32.20 6.79 -7.32
C VAL A 72 -33.06 7.67 -8.21
N ARG A 73 -33.93 7.07 -9.04
CA ARG A 73 -34.83 7.83 -9.92
C ARG A 73 -35.81 8.70 -9.14
N GLU A 74 -36.40 8.17 -8.09
CA GLU A 74 -37.38 8.91 -7.27
C GLU A 74 -36.73 10.08 -6.50
N LYS A 75 -35.45 9.97 -6.14
CA LYS A 75 -34.76 10.94 -5.27
C LYS A 75 -33.74 11.85 -5.99
N SER A 76 -33.57 11.68 -7.30
CA SER A 76 -32.63 12.48 -8.11
C SER A 76 -33.11 13.92 -8.40
N GLY A 77 -34.34 14.29 -8.05
CA GLY A 77 -34.87 15.65 -8.21
C GLY A 77 -36.32 15.68 -8.69
N ALA A 78 -36.80 16.87 -9.07
CA ALA A 78 -38.16 17.08 -9.57
C ALA A 78 -38.33 16.78 -11.07
N ALA A 79 -37.26 16.34 -11.76
CA ALA A 79 -37.31 15.98 -13.16
C ALA A 79 -38.14 14.70 -13.37
N ASP A 80 -38.79 14.61 -14.52
CA ASP A 80 -39.56 13.42 -14.88
C ASP A 80 -38.69 12.15 -14.91
N SER A 81 -39.26 11.00 -14.54
CA SER A 81 -38.53 9.73 -14.46
C SER A 81 -37.89 9.33 -15.80
N PHE A 82 -38.46 9.73 -16.94
CA PHE A 82 -37.89 9.49 -18.26
C PHE A 82 -36.61 10.29 -18.45
N VAL A 83 -36.62 11.58 -18.10
CA VAL A 83 -35.46 12.47 -18.21
C VAL A 83 -34.30 11.97 -17.35
N ILE A 84 -34.59 11.52 -16.13
CA ILE A 84 -33.56 10.95 -15.23
C ILE A 84 -32.96 9.69 -15.84
N LYS A 85 -33.80 8.80 -16.41
CA LYS A 85 -33.32 7.58 -17.05
C LYS A 85 -32.42 7.91 -18.25
N GLU A 86 -32.83 8.80 -19.13
CA GLU A 86 -32.01 9.23 -20.28
C GLU A 86 -30.69 9.86 -19.82
N THR A 87 -30.72 10.71 -18.79
CA THR A 87 -29.51 11.31 -18.21
C THR A 87 -28.47 10.26 -17.80
N TYR A 88 -28.90 9.22 -17.07
CA TYR A 88 -28.01 8.13 -16.66
C TYR A 88 -27.56 7.27 -17.85
N PHE A 89 -28.44 7.00 -18.82
CA PHE A 89 -28.08 6.24 -20.02
C PHE A 89 -27.07 6.99 -20.89
N SER A 90 -27.24 8.29 -21.10
CA SER A 90 -26.26 9.14 -21.79
C SER A 90 -24.94 9.21 -21.02
N ALA A 91 -24.99 9.29 -19.69
CA ALA A 91 -23.79 9.26 -18.85
C ALA A 91 -23.00 7.97 -19.02
N MET A 92 -23.66 6.81 -18.99
CA MET A 92 -23.00 5.54 -19.24
C MET A 92 -22.51 5.41 -20.69
N GLY A 93 -23.19 6.00 -21.66
CA GLY A 93 -22.73 6.02 -23.05
C GLY A 93 -21.37 6.69 -23.22
N ARG A 94 -21.08 7.74 -22.44
CA ARG A 94 -19.78 8.44 -22.49
C ARG A 94 -18.60 7.58 -22.03
N VAL A 95 -18.82 6.68 -21.08
CA VAL A 95 -17.76 5.86 -20.46
C VAL A 95 -17.82 4.39 -20.87
N GLU A 96 -18.73 4.04 -21.80
CA GLU A 96 -19.01 2.66 -22.16
C GLU A 96 -17.78 1.94 -22.70
N GLN A 97 -17.05 2.55 -23.64
CA GLN A 97 -15.89 1.91 -24.25
C GLN A 97 -14.76 1.70 -23.23
N ASP A 98 -14.47 2.70 -22.39
CA ASP A 98 -13.48 2.58 -21.32
C ASP A 98 -13.86 1.52 -20.29
N ALA A 99 -15.15 1.41 -19.98
CA ALA A 99 -15.68 0.39 -19.10
C ALA A 99 -15.54 -1.02 -19.69
N ARG A 100 -15.79 -1.19 -21.00
CA ARG A 100 -15.60 -2.48 -21.69
C ARG A 100 -14.13 -2.87 -21.76
N ASN A 101 -13.26 -1.92 -22.11
CA ASN A 101 -11.80 -2.11 -22.17
C ASN A 101 -11.18 -2.51 -20.81
N SER A 102 -11.91 -2.25 -19.71
CA SER A 102 -11.50 -2.66 -18.37
C SER A 102 -11.66 -4.17 -18.11
N TYR A 103 -12.44 -4.89 -18.92
CA TYR A 103 -12.66 -6.33 -18.79
C TYR A 103 -11.74 -7.13 -19.73
N ASP A 104 -11.31 -8.32 -19.29
CA ASP A 104 -10.55 -9.26 -20.11
C ASP A 104 -11.40 -10.48 -20.52
N ASP A 105 -12.59 -10.21 -21.07
CA ASP A 105 -13.48 -11.25 -21.55
C ASP A 105 -14.17 -10.77 -22.85
N PRO A 106 -13.92 -11.43 -24.00
CA PRO A 106 -14.50 -11.03 -25.28
C PRO A 106 -16.04 -11.03 -25.32
N SER A 107 -16.70 -11.80 -24.44
CA SER A 107 -18.17 -11.80 -24.36
C SER A 107 -18.73 -10.45 -23.94
N VAL A 108 -17.94 -9.64 -23.24
CA VAL A 108 -18.31 -8.27 -22.88
C VAL A 108 -18.48 -7.45 -24.14
N ASP A 109 -17.56 -7.52 -25.09
CA ASP A 109 -17.59 -6.75 -26.35
C ASP A 109 -18.77 -7.12 -27.25
N LEU A 110 -19.22 -8.38 -27.19
CA LEU A 110 -20.38 -8.87 -27.95
C LEU A 110 -21.73 -8.38 -27.39
N MET A 111 -21.75 -7.81 -26.17
CA MET A 111 -22.99 -7.34 -25.53
C MET A 111 -23.50 -6.04 -26.15
N THR A 112 -24.81 -5.96 -26.43
CA THR A 112 -25.43 -4.72 -26.93
C THR A 112 -25.24 -3.56 -25.95
N GLY A 113 -25.01 -2.34 -26.47
CA GLY A 113 -24.78 -1.17 -25.62
C GLY A 113 -25.96 -0.85 -24.69
N SER A 114 -27.21 -1.06 -25.14
CA SER A 114 -28.39 -0.89 -24.28
C SER A 114 -28.37 -1.85 -23.07
N ARG A 115 -28.02 -3.12 -23.29
CA ARG A 115 -27.91 -4.13 -22.24
C ARG A 115 -26.77 -3.80 -21.28
N PHE A 116 -25.59 -3.51 -21.81
CA PHE A 116 -24.40 -3.18 -21.03
C PHE A 116 -24.61 -1.94 -20.16
N ARG A 117 -25.09 -0.83 -20.75
CA ARG A 117 -25.36 0.41 -20.00
C ARG A 117 -26.39 0.19 -18.90
N LYS A 118 -27.48 -0.52 -19.18
CA LYS A 118 -28.50 -0.85 -18.17
C LYS A 118 -27.90 -1.63 -17.00
N MET A 119 -27.06 -2.63 -17.29
CA MET A 119 -26.37 -3.42 -16.27
C MET A 119 -25.45 -2.54 -15.42
N MET A 120 -24.63 -1.70 -16.06
CA MET A 120 -23.72 -0.78 -15.37
C MET A 120 -24.47 0.21 -14.45
N ILE A 121 -25.62 0.72 -14.89
CA ILE A 121 -26.46 1.62 -14.07
C ILE A 121 -27.01 0.87 -12.86
N VAL A 122 -27.66 -0.27 -13.09
CA VAL A 122 -28.38 -1.01 -12.03
C VAL A 122 -27.40 -1.57 -11.01
N ASP A 123 -26.36 -2.27 -11.46
CA ASP A 123 -25.36 -2.87 -10.59
C ASP A 123 -24.45 -1.81 -9.96
N GLY A 124 -24.03 -0.81 -10.73
CA GLY A 124 -23.21 0.30 -10.24
C GLY A 124 -23.95 1.13 -9.20
N CYS A 125 -25.24 1.40 -9.38
CA CYS A 125 -26.04 2.07 -8.35
C CYS A 125 -26.09 1.22 -7.09
N PHE A 126 -26.45 -0.05 -7.17
CA PHE A 126 -26.52 -0.92 -6.00
C PHE A 126 -25.17 -1.04 -5.28
N PHE A 127 -24.06 -1.16 -6.02
CA PHE A 127 -22.70 -1.13 -5.48
C PHE A 127 -22.41 0.16 -4.72
N LEU A 128 -22.76 1.33 -5.29
CA LEU A 128 -22.56 2.63 -4.63
C LEU A 128 -23.41 2.78 -3.36
N HIS A 129 -24.65 2.28 -3.35
CA HIS A 129 -25.46 2.28 -2.13
C HIS A 129 -24.81 1.42 -1.05
N LEU A 130 -24.31 0.22 -1.38
CA LEU A 130 -23.56 -0.61 -0.44
C LEU A 130 -22.30 0.10 0.06
N ALA A 131 -21.53 0.71 -0.83
CA ALA A 131 -20.31 1.42 -0.44
C ALA A 131 -20.60 2.59 0.51
N LEU A 132 -21.59 3.43 0.18
CA LEU A 132 -22.01 4.55 1.03
C LEU A 132 -22.60 4.08 2.37
N LEU A 133 -23.33 2.96 2.36
CA LEU A 133 -23.82 2.31 3.58
C LEU A 133 -22.67 1.89 4.50
N LEU A 134 -21.61 1.29 3.94
CA LEU A 134 -20.43 0.82 4.67
C LEU A 134 -19.56 1.97 5.19
N LEU A 135 -19.65 3.15 4.57
CA LEU A 135 -19.05 4.39 5.01
C LEU A 135 -19.91 5.18 6.02
N GLY A 136 -21.09 4.66 6.39
CA GLY A 136 -21.93 5.24 7.44
C GLY A 136 -23.05 6.17 6.96
N ALA A 137 -23.26 6.34 5.65
CA ALA A 137 -24.29 7.24 5.11
C ALA A 137 -25.70 6.64 5.05
N ALA A 138 -26.03 5.68 5.93
CA ALA A 138 -27.30 4.95 5.90
C ALA A 138 -28.52 5.87 5.94
N ASP A 139 -28.49 6.87 6.81
CA ASP A 139 -29.60 7.80 7.02
C ASP A 139 -29.81 8.75 5.83
N HIS A 140 -28.79 8.95 4.99
CA HIS A 140 -28.84 9.81 3.81
C HIS A 140 -29.23 9.07 2.53
N LEU A 141 -29.13 7.74 2.49
CA LEU A 141 -29.63 6.94 1.36
C LEU A 141 -31.16 6.95 1.29
N GLY A 142 -31.82 7.11 2.44
CA GLY A 142 -33.26 7.27 2.54
C GLY A 142 -34.06 6.01 2.24
N TYR A 143 -33.57 4.84 2.65
CA TYR A 143 -34.35 3.60 2.65
C TYR A 143 -35.23 3.48 3.90
N PRO A 144 -36.37 2.77 3.81
CA PRO A 144 -37.18 2.47 4.99
C PRO A 144 -36.44 1.53 5.96
N VAL A 145 -36.76 1.64 7.25
CA VAL A 145 -36.10 0.90 8.34
C VAL A 145 -36.12 -0.62 8.11
N GLY A 146 -37.20 -1.17 7.54
CA GLY A 146 -37.38 -2.60 7.26
C GLY A 146 -36.82 -3.08 5.92
N HIS A 147 -36.09 -2.26 5.17
CA HIS A 147 -35.52 -2.69 3.88
C HIS A 147 -34.50 -3.82 4.08
N GLY A 148 -34.62 -4.94 3.33
CA GLY A 148 -33.85 -6.17 3.56
C GLY A 148 -32.32 -6.04 3.47
N VAL A 149 -31.80 -5.06 2.72
CA VAL A 149 -30.36 -4.75 2.64
C VAL A 149 -30.00 -3.44 3.36
N PHE A 150 -30.64 -2.35 2.97
CA PHE A 150 -30.30 -1.00 3.43
C PHE A 150 -31.02 -0.53 4.72
N GLY A 151 -31.86 -1.37 5.34
CA GLY A 151 -32.58 -1.05 6.57
C GLY A 151 -31.71 -1.07 7.84
N ARG A 152 -32.34 -0.80 9.00
CA ARG A 152 -31.71 -0.88 10.34
C ARG A 152 -31.95 -2.26 10.95
N GLY A 153 -31.38 -3.30 10.35
CA GLY A 153 -31.52 -4.68 10.86
C GLY A 153 -30.42 -5.63 10.38
N ARG A 154 -29.37 -5.08 9.77
CA ARG A 154 -28.28 -5.85 9.17
C ARG A 154 -27.38 -6.45 10.24
N SER A 155 -27.03 -7.71 10.09
CA SER A 155 -26.07 -8.40 10.94
C SER A 155 -24.63 -8.11 10.51
N LYS A 156 -23.66 -8.38 11.39
CA LYS A 156 -22.23 -8.41 11.00
C LYS A 156 -21.96 -9.43 9.88
N GLY A 157 -22.74 -10.50 9.83
CA GLY A 157 -22.68 -11.51 8.77
C GLY A 157 -23.02 -10.90 7.42
N ASP A 158 -24.11 -10.14 7.32
CA ASP A 158 -24.55 -9.53 6.06
C ASP A 158 -23.50 -8.57 5.51
N VAL A 159 -22.95 -7.71 6.38
CA VAL A 159 -21.85 -6.79 6.03
C VAL A 159 -20.66 -7.56 5.45
N LYS A 160 -20.25 -8.65 6.11
CA LYS A 160 -19.15 -9.49 5.63
C LYS A 160 -19.44 -10.13 4.28
N HIS A 161 -20.70 -10.53 4.01
CA HIS A 161 -21.10 -11.06 2.70
C HIS A 161 -21.01 -9.98 1.62
N TRP A 162 -21.43 -8.75 1.89
CA TRP A 162 -21.32 -7.67 0.91
C TRP A 162 -19.88 -7.29 0.62
N ILE A 163 -19.02 -7.20 1.63
CA ILE A 163 -17.59 -6.94 1.43
C ILE A 163 -16.98 -8.09 0.60
N LYS A 164 -17.29 -9.35 0.93
CA LYS A 164 -16.87 -10.53 0.15
C LYS A 164 -17.27 -10.41 -1.31
N ALA A 165 -18.49 -9.96 -1.60
CA ALA A 165 -18.96 -9.76 -2.96
C ALA A 165 -18.20 -8.65 -3.69
N MET A 166 -17.98 -7.50 -3.04
CA MET A 166 -17.28 -6.35 -3.61
C MET A 166 -15.78 -6.63 -3.86
N THR A 167 -15.17 -7.50 -3.06
CA THR A 167 -13.76 -7.92 -3.20
C THR A 167 -13.56 -9.26 -3.91
N PHE A 168 -14.61 -9.86 -4.49
CA PHE A 168 -14.48 -11.13 -5.20
C PHE A 168 -13.90 -10.92 -6.60
N VAL A 169 -12.78 -11.57 -6.94
CA VAL A 169 -12.08 -11.34 -8.21
C VAL A 169 -12.99 -11.60 -9.44
N GLY A 170 -13.11 -10.58 -10.29
CA GLY A 170 -13.96 -10.52 -11.47
C GLY A 170 -15.37 -9.94 -11.22
N ASN A 171 -15.79 -9.83 -9.96
CA ASN A 171 -17.11 -9.28 -9.56
C ASN A 171 -17.01 -7.77 -9.32
N GLN A 172 -16.29 -7.07 -10.19
CA GLN A 172 -16.00 -5.63 -10.07
C GLN A 172 -16.81 -4.83 -11.09
N ILE A 173 -17.21 -3.62 -10.69
CA ILE A 173 -17.64 -2.56 -11.60
C ILE A 173 -16.42 -1.67 -11.89
N PRO A 174 -16.17 -1.29 -13.17
CA PRO A 174 -15.05 -0.44 -13.52
C PRO A 174 -15.17 0.92 -12.83
N ILE A 175 -14.04 1.46 -12.40
CA ILE A 175 -13.99 2.72 -11.67
C ILE A 175 -14.57 3.89 -12.47
N VAL A 176 -14.43 3.84 -13.80
CA VAL A 176 -14.92 4.87 -14.72
C VAL A 176 -16.45 4.95 -14.66
N VAL A 177 -17.13 3.80 -14.54
CA VAL A 177 -18.59 3.72 -14.35
C VAL A 177 -18.98 4.31 -13.01
N LEU A 178 -18.33 3.88 -11.93
CA LEU A 178 -18.65 4.34 -10.57
C LEU A 178 -18.41 5.85 -10.41
N LYS A 179 -17.33 6.40 -10.98
CA LYS A 179 -17.07 7.85 -10.99
C LYS A 179 -18.14 8.61 -11.76
N GLU A 180 -18.56 8.11 -12.91
CA GLU A 180 -19.58 8.76 -13.74
C GLU A 180 -20.96 8.72 -13.07
N LEU A 181 -21.29 7.64 -12.36
CA LEU A 181 -22.49 7.55 -11.52
C LEU A 181 -22.41 8.49 -10.31
N MET A 182 -21.27 8.60 -9.65
CA MET A 182 -21.10 9.50 -8.50
C MET A 182 -21.31 10.98 -8.85
N LYS A 183 -21.17 11.39 -10.12
CA LYS A 183 -21.47 12.76 -10.59
C LYS A 183 -22.96 13.09 -10.60
N GLN A 184 -23.83 12.07 -10.55
CA GLN A 184 -25.27 12.27 -10.66
C GLN A 184 -25.86 12.88 -9.38
N THR A 185 -26.96 13.61 -9.53
CA THR A 185 -27.56 14.46 -8.48
C THR A 185 -27.87 13.70 -7.20
N PHE A 186 -28.37 12.46 -7.29
CA PHE A 186 -28.64 11.63 -6.12
C PHE A 186 -27.40 11.40 -5.28
N PHE A 187 -26.31 10.91 -5.87
CA PHE A 187 -25.09 10.58 -5.13
C PHE A 187 -24.39 11.83 -4.61
N GLN A 188 -24.38 12.92 -5.39
CA GLN A 188 -23.88 14.22 -4.93
C GLN A 188 -24.65 14.72 -3.70
N ARG A 189 -25.98 14.58 -3.68
CA ARG A 189 -26.81 14.90 -2.51
C ARG A 189 -26.46 14.05 -1.30
N VAL A 190 -26.29 12.73 -1.46
CA VAL A 190 -25.91 11.85 -0.34
C VAL A 190 -24.55 12.26 0.23
N VAL A 191 -23.56 12.53 -0.64
CA VAL A 191 -22.21 12.90 -0.22
C VAL A 191 -22.16 14.27 0.47
N THR A 192 -22.90 15.26 -0.05
CA THR A 192 -22.92 16.63 0.50
C THR A 192 -23.80 16.76 1.74
N SER A 193 -24.82 15.90 1.91
CA SER A 193 -25.67 15.91 3.11
C SER A 193 -24.92 15.46 4.36
N GLN A 194 -23.89 14.63 4.19
CA GLN A 194 -23.00 14.21 5.25
C GLN A 194 -22.02 15.34 5.58
N ARG A 195 -22.28 16.09 6.67
CA ARG A 195 -21.45 17.24 7.08
C ARG A 195 -19.99 16.91 7.40
N LYS A 196 -19.74 15.70 7.91
CA LYS A 196 -18.40 15.21 8.25
C LYS A 196 -18.30 13.72 7.96
N TRP A 197 -17.25 13.36 7.24
CA TRP A 197 -16.83 11.98 7.04
C TRP A 197 -15.63 11.73 7.95
N ASP A 198 -15.72 10.74 8.83
CA ASP A 198 -14.56 10.31 9.60
C ASP A 198 -13.69 9.39 8.73
N GLU A 199 -12.38 9.66 8.69
CA GLU A 199 -11.44 8.81 7.94
C GLU A 199 -11.44 7.40 8.55
N PRO A 200 -11.81 6.36 7.79
CA PRO A 200 -11.84 5.02 8.34
C PRO A 200 -10.43 4.46 8.52
N ASN A 201 -10.16 3.85 9.68
CA ASN A 201 -8.87 3.18 9.94
C ASN A 201 -8.71 1.85 9.17
N GLY A 202 -9.81 1.14 8.91
CA GLY A 202 -9.80 -0.15 8.24
C GLY A 202 -9.52 -0.05 6.74
N ILE A 203 -8.62 -0.90 6.23
CA ILE A 203 -8.12 -0.84 4.83
C ILE A 203 -9.27 -0.81 3.81
N PHE A 204 -10.29 -1.64 3.99
CA PHE A 204 -11.42 -1.71 3.06
C PHE A 204 -12.23 -0.40 3.01
N ARG A 205 -12.65 0.09 4.17
CA ARG A 205 -13.44 1.32 4.28
C ARG A 205 -12.62 2.53 3.86
N ARG A 206 -11.33 2.55 4.19
CA ARG A 206 -10.40 3.59 3.73
C ARG A 206 -10.31 3.62 2.20
N ALA A 207 -10.21 2.46 1.55
CA ALA A 207 -10.19 2.39 0.09
C ALA A 207 -11.49 2.93 -0.52
N LEU A 208 -12.66 2.63 0.07
CA LEU A 208 -13.94 3.22 -0.37
C LEU A 208 -13.99 4.73 -0.14
N TYR A 209 -13.51 5.19 1.01
CA TYR A 209 -13.49 6.60 1.38
C TYR A 209 -12.59 7.43 0.45
N GLU A 210 -11.35 6.99 0.24
CA GLU A 210 -10.40 7.64 -0.68
C GLU A 210 -10.90 7.64 -2.12
N PHE A 211 -11.61 6.56 -2.49
CA PHE A 211 -12.16 6.39 -3.82
C PHE A 211 -13.38 7.29 -4.10
N LEU A 212 -14.39 7.27 -3.21
CA LEU A 212 -15.69 7.87 -3.45
C LEU A 212 -15.81 9.30 -2.92
N ILE A 213 -15.18 9.58 -1.78
CA ILE A 213 -15.41 10.80 -1.01
C ILE A 213 -14.26 11.78 -1.16
N PHE A 214 -13.04 11.33 -0.86
CA PHE A 214 -11.90 12.22 -0.70
C PHE A 214 -11.36 12.80 -2.01
N GLN A 215 -11.81 12.34 -3.19
CA GLN A 215 -11.44 12.80 -4.55
C GLN A 215 -10.17 13.68 -4.59
N ALA A 216 -9.02 13.09 -4.21
CA ALA A 216 -7.81 13.87 -3.92
C ALA A 216 -7.47 14.81 -5.09
N PRO A 217 -7.01 16.06 -4.82
CA PRO A 217 -6.61 17.01 -5.86
C PRO A 217 -5.70 16.31 -6.87
N SER A 218 -5.96 16.50 -8.17
CA SER A 218 -5.17 15.88 -9.22
C SER A 218 -3.68 16.20 -9.01
N PRO A 219 -2.81 15.21 -8.74
CA PRO A 219 -1.39 15.44 -8.82
C PRO A 219 -1.05 15.64 -10.29
N LYS A 220 -0.37 16.75 -10.60
CA LYS A 220 0.31 16.91 -11.88
C LYS A 220 1.34 15.76 -11.96
N SER A 221 1.31 14.99 -13.05
CA SER A 221 2.21 13.88 -13.39
C SER A 221 1.92 12.48 -12.79
N GLY A 222 1.67 11.52 -13.70
CA GLY A 222 2.05 10.10 -13.50
C GLY A 222 1.14 9.19 -12.68
N ARG A 223 -0.18 9.39 -12.63
CA ARG A 223 -1.05 8.51 -11.81
C ARG A 223 -1.19 7.10 -12.40
N ARG A 224 -0.99 6.09 -11.55
CA ARG A 224 -1.45 4.70 -11.74
C ARG A 224 -2.96 4.71 -12.05
N ILE A 225 -3.35 4.30 -13.25
CA ILE A 225 -4.78 4.23 -13.65
C ILE A 225 -5.42 3.08 -12.86
N THR A 226 -6.14 3.43 -11.79
CA THR A 226 -6.98 2.46 -11.06
C THR A 226 -8.09 1.98 -12.01
N ILE A 227 -8.35 0.68 -12.07
CA ILE A 227 -9.39 0.11 -12.94
C ILE A 227 -10.62 -0.28 -12.13
N ASP A 228 -10.43 -0.82 -10.93
CA ASP A 228 -11.50 -1.34 -10.08
C ASP A 228 -11.15 -1.22 -8.58
N LEU A 229 -12.05 -1.68 -7.72
CA LEU A 229 -11.87 -1.64 -6.26
C LEU A 229 -10.68 -2.47 -5.76
N LEU A 230 -10.41 -3.64 -6.34
CA LEU A 230 -9.27 -4.48 -5.95
C LEU A 230 -7.94 -3.84 -6.36
N HIS A 231 -7.87 -3.25 -7.55
CA HIS A 231 -6.70 -2.48 -7.95
C HIS A 231 -6.50 -1.26 -7.03
N ASN A 232 -7.57 -0.61 -6.58
CA ASN A 232 -7.50 0.47 -5.59
C ASN A 232 -6.98 -0.02 -4.23
N LEU A 233 -7.53 -1.13 -3.73
CA LEU A 233 -7.12 -1.75 -2.47
C LEU A 233 -5.64 -2.16 -2.51
N GLN A 234 -5.21 -2.77 -3.62
CA GLN A 234 -3.81 -3.08 -3.85
C GLN A 234 -2.98 -1.79 -3.82
N GLY A 235 -3.40 -0.75 -4.53
CA GLY A 235 -2.75 0.56 -4.50
C GLY A 235 -2.65 1.18 -3.10
N LEU A 236 -3.64 0.99 -2.23
CA LEU A 236 -3.63 1.48 -0.86
C LEU A 236 -2.66 0.69 0.02
N VAL A 237 -2.69 -0.65 -0.06
CA VAL A 237 -1.76 -1.52 0.67
C VAL A 237 -0.33 -1.19 0.25
N LEU A 238 -0.08 -1.02 -1.05
CA LEU A 238 1.25 -0.83 -1.62
C LEU A 238 1.70 0.64 -1.68
N GLY A 239 0.80 1.60 -1.62
CA GLY A 239 1.12 3.02 -1.76
C GLY A 239 1.40 3.50 -3.17
N SER A 240 1.45 4.83 -3.29
CA SER A 240 2.20 5.48 -4.37
C SER A 240 3.68 5.38 -4.02
N GLY A 241 4.52 4.89 -4.94
CA GLY A 241 5.98 4.89 -4.76
C GLY A 241 6.53 6.30 -4.53
N PRO A 242 7.83 6.45 -4.23
CA PRO A 242 8.44 7.76 -4.06
C PRO A 242 8.14 8.64 -5.28
N LYS A 243 7.51 9.80 -5.05
CA LYS A 243 7.38 10.82 -6.09
C LYS A 243 8.79 11.31 -6.44
N PRO A 244 9.13 11.48 -7.72
CA PRO A 244 10.45 11.98 -8.11
C PRO A 244 10.68 13.46 -7.75
N ASP A 245 9.73 14.18 -7.11
CA ASP A 245 9.83 15.65 -7.02
C ASP A 245 9.10 16.29 -5.82
N GLN A 246 9.20 15.67 -4.64
CA GLN A 246 8.87 16.38 -3.39
C GLN A 246 10.04 16.18 -2.41
N THR A 247 10.93 17.16 -2.38
CA THR A 247 11.72 17.46 -1.18
C THR A 247 10.71 17.68 -0.05
N ASP A 248 10.62 16.71 0.87
CA ASP A 248 9.94 16.94 2.13
C ASP A 248 10.72 18.07 2.83
N GLU A 249 10.15 19.28 2.90
CA GLU A 249 10.72 20.46 3.58
C GLU A 249 10.70 20.34 5.11
N ASP A 250 10.76 19.12 5.66
CA ASP A 250 11.09 18.85 7.06
C ASP A 250 12.44 18.11 7.16
N ILE A 251 13.40 18.49 6.30
CA ILE A 251 14.81 18.13 6.50
C ILE A 251 15.32 19.00 7.64
N ASP A 252 15.38 18.42 8.83
CA ASP A 252 16.34 18.86 9.85
C ASP A 252 17.71 18.95 9.15
N LEU A 253 18.20 20.18 9.06
CA LEU A 253 19.40 20.54 8.33
C LEU A 253 20.64 20.10 9.12
N GLU A 254 20.89 18.80 9.22
CA GLU A 254 22.19 18.28 9.62
C GLU A 254 22.68 17.26 8.58
N SER A 255 23.93 17.46 8.17
CA SER A 255 24.59 16.86 7.02
C SER A 255 24.59 15.32 7.04
N ASP A 256 23.66 14.71 6.32
CA ASP A 256 23.67 13.27 6.05
C ASP A 256 24.59 12.96 4.86
N ILE A 257 25.76 12.40 5.15
CA ILE A 257 26.53 11.61 4.17
C ILE A 257 25.75 10.31 3.96
N THR A 258 24.79 10.31 3.04
CA THR A 258 24.12 9.08 2.60
C THR A 258 25.13 8.20 1.88
N THR A 259 25.67 7.21 2.59
CA THR A 259 26.50 6.18 1.97
C THR A 259 25.56 5.19 1.28
N THR A 260 25.37 5.34 -0.02
CA THR A 260 24.68 4.35 -0.86
C THR A 260 25.56 3.11 -0.93
N VAL A 261 25.33 2.14 -0.04
CA VAL A 261 26.06 0.87 -0.04
C VAL A 261 25.59 0.07 -1.25
N VAL A 262 26.42 0.02 -2.30
CA VAL A 262 26.25 -0.91 -3.42
C VAL A 262 26.64 -2.29 -2.91
N VAL A 263 25.65 -3.15 -2.66
CA VAL A 263 25.86 -4.53 -2.22
C VAL A 263 25.99 -5.42 -3.45
N ASN A 264 27.12 -6.11 -3.60
CA ASN A 264 27.27 -7.18 -4.58
C ASN A 264 26.36 -8.36 -4.19
N ILE A 265 25.55 -8.81 -5.15
CA ILE A 265 24.55 -9.85 -4.94
C ILE A 265 25.24 -11.21 -5.07
N ASP A 266 25.72 -11.73 -3.94
CA ASP A 266 26.03 -13.15 -3.80
C ASP A 266 24.81 -13.86 -3.19
N ASP A 267 24.37 -14.92 -3.87
CA ASP A 267 23.19 -15.73 -3.56
C ASP A 267 23.39 -16.52 -2.26
N ASP A 268 22.99 -15.93 -1.12
CA ASP A 268 22.93 -16.64 0.17
C ASP A 268 21.54 -17.24 0.39
N GLY A 269 21.52 -18.57 0.48
CA GLY A 269 20.33 -19.40 0.56
C GLY A 269 19.37 -19.00 1.70
N GLY A 270 18.12 -18.73 1.33
CA GLY A 270 16.94 -19.16 2.08
C GLY A 270 16.60 -18.44 3.39
N GLN A 271 17.21 -17.30 3.70
CA GLN A 271 17.12 -16.74 5.04
C GLN A 271 16.23 -15.46 5.05
N GLY A 272 15.09 -15.51 5.76
CA GLY A 272 14.05 -14.45 5.77
C GLY A 272 14.44 -13.15 6.50
N PHE A 273 13.52 -12.18 6.59
CA PHE A 273 13.74 -10.95 7.36
C PHE A 273 13.91 -11.24 8.86
N LEU A 274 14.58 -10.33 9.57
CA LEU A 274 14.74 -10.39 11.02
C LEU A 274 13.41 -10.05 11.73
N SER A 275 13.19 -10.55 12.95
CA SER A 275 12.00 -10.18 13.73
C SER A 275 12.10 -8.72 14.20
N ALA A 276 10.95 -8.11 14.49
CA ALA A 276 10.89 -6.71 14.91
C ALA A 276 11.72 -6.44 16.19
N THR A 277 11.61 -7.31 17.19
CA THR A 277 12.39 -7.24 18.43
C THR A 277 13.88 -7.46 18.20
N HIS A 278 14.25 -8.34 17.26
CA HIS A 278 15.65 -8.55 16.91
C HIS A 278 16.22 -7.31 16.22
N MET A 279 15.48 -6.72 15.28
CA MET A 279 15.85 -5.46 14.62
C MET A 279 16.08 -4.34 15.64
N GLU A 280 15.19 -4.17 16.63
CA GLU A 280 15.39 -3.17 17.68
C GLU A 280 16.63 -3.45 18.54
N ARG A 281 16.89 -4.73 18.88
CA ARG A 281 18.07 -5.14 19.66
C ARG A 281 19.39 -4.85 18.94
N VAL A 282 19.43 -4.99 17.62
CA VAL A 282 20.61 -4.68 16.80
C VAL A 282 20.68 -3.21 16.38
N GLY A 283 19.84 -2.34 16.95
CA GLY A 283 19.89 -0.89 16.74
C GLY A 283 19.15 -0.37 15.51
N ILE A 284 18.35 -1.20 14.83
CA ILE A 284 17.48 -0.78 13.72
C ILE A 284 16.15 -0.29 14.30
N ARG A 285 15.87 1.01 14.14
CA ARG A 285 14.61 1.61 14.59
C ARG A 285 13.49 1.39 13.58
N LEU A 286 12.41 0.74 14.00
CA LEU A 286 11.20 0.65 13.20
C LEU A 286 10.41 1.96 13.30
N LYS A 287 10.06 2.53 12.14
CA LYS A 287 9.30 3.78 12.03
C LYS A 287 8.08 3.58 11.13
N LYS A 288 6.95 4.16 11.53
CA LYS A 288 5.77 4.24 10.68
C LYS A 288 6.02 5.24 9.56
N GLN A 289 5.66 4.85 8.35
CA GLN A 289 5.62 5.76 7.22
C GLN A 289 4.30 6.54 7.21
N THR A 290 4.40 7.87 7.13
CA THR A 290 3.26 8.80 7.13
C THR A 290 2.51 8.80 5.80
N ARG A 291 3.21 8.60 4.67
CA ARG A 291 2.63 8.57 3.31
C ARG A 291 3.30 7.49 2.45
N GLY A 292 2.49 6.61 1.86
CA GLY A 292 2.95 5.49 1.04
C GLY A 292 2.82 4.15 1.75
N GLY A 293 2.15 3.20 1.11
CA GLY A 293 2.16 1.77 1.42
C GLY A 293 3.50 1.09 1.14
N THR A 294 3.51 -0.21 0.82
CA THR A 294 4.73 -1.04 0.70
C THR A 294 5.83 -0.56 -0.26
N LYS A 295 5.51 0.17 -1.35
CA LYS A 295 6.49 0.80 -2.25
C LYS A 295 7.26 1.94 -1.58
N GLY A 296 6.81 2.37 -0.41
CA GLY A 296 7.49 3.32 0.45
C GLY A 296 8.52 2.68 1.38
N ILE A 297 8.57 1.34 1.50
CA ILE A 297 9.47 0.67 2.44
C ILE A 297 10.91 1.04 2.12
N LYS A 298 11.58 1.66 3.09
CA LYS A 298 12.93 2.20 2.95
C LYS A 298 13.75 1.83 4.18
N PHE A 299 15.00 1.48 3.93
CA PHE A 299 16.01 1.33 4.97
C PHE A 299 17.01 2.48 4.83
N THR A 300 17.19 3.25 5.89
CA THR A 300 18.16 4.35 5.93
C THR A 300 19.13 4.15 7.08
N THR A 301 20.38 4.53 6.85
CA THR A 301 21.46 4.50 7.84
C THR A 301 22.04 5.89 7.97
N ASN A 302 22.20 6.37 9.19
CA ASN A 302 22.95 7.60 9.49
C ASN A 302 23.95 7.33 10.62
N ILE A 303 24.72 8.35 11.00
CA ILE A 303 25.72 8.27 12.08
C ILE A 303 25.10 7.90 13.43
N PHE A 304 23.79 8.15 13.61
CA PHE A 304 23.03 7.86 14.83
C PHE A 304 22.26 6.52 14.76
N GLY A 305 22.48 5.70 13.74
CA GLY A 305 21.95 4.35 13.61
C GLY A 305 21.12 4.10 12.36
N ALA A 306 20.40 2.99 12.35
CA ALA A 306 19.58 2.56 11.22
C ALA A 306 18.08 2.75 11.50
N SER A 307 17.30 3.03 10.46
CA SER A 307 15.84 3.09 10.52
C SER A 307 15.20 2.34 9.36
N LEU A 308 14.21 1.51 9.66
CA LEU A 308 13.37 0.84 8.68
C LEU A 308 11.96 1.46 8.72
N TYR A 309 11.55 2.04 7.60
CA TYR A 309 10.24 2.64 7.43
C TYR A 309 9.25 1.61 6.89
N LEU A 310 8.15 1.42 7.60
CA LEU A 310 7.12 0.43 7.27
C LEU A 310 5.75 1.11 7.14
N PRO A 311 4.91 0.69 6.18
CA PRO A 311 3.55 1.20 6.05
C PRO A 311 2.69 0.75 7.23
N GLY A 312 1.92 1.69 7.78
CA GLY A 312 1.02 1.39 8.88
C GLY A 312 -0.34 0.90 8.40
N PHE A 313 -0.94 -0.10 9.07
CA PHE A 313 -2.33 -0.51 8.82
C PHE A 313 -3.05 -0.95 10.10
N ALA A 314 -4.37 -0.76 10.11
CA ALA A 314 -5.23 -1.27 11.17
C ALA A 314 -5.80 -2.64 10.79
N VAL A 315 -5.84 -3.55 11.76
CA VAL A 315 -6.47 -4.87 11.64
C VAL A 315 -7.89 -4.77 12.18
N ASP A 316 -8.87 -5.02 11.32
CA ASP A 316 -10.29 -4.93 11.62
C ASP A 316 -11.05 -6.25 11.34
N ASP A 317 -12.38 -6.17 11.34
CA ASP A 317 -13.23 -7.33 11.09
C ASP A 317 -13.06 -7.93 9.69
N ASP A 318 -12.66 -7.11 8.72
CA ASP A 318 -12.69 -7.37 7.29
C ASP A 318 -11.30 -7.64 6.69
N THR A 319 -10.23 -7.31 7.42
CA THR A 319 -8.82 -7.39 6.98
C THR A 319 -8.42 -8.77 6.43
N ASP A 320 -8.83 -9.86 7.08
CA ASP A 320 -8.59 -11.24 6.62
C ASP A 320 -9.19 -11.49 5.24
N LEU A 321 -10.41 -11.00 5.01
CA LEU A 321 -11.10 -11.16 3.75
C LEU A 321 -10.44 -10.33 2.65
N VAL A 322 -10.08 -9.08 2.95
CA VAL A 322 -9.38 -8.19 2.00
C VAL A 322 -8.06 -8.81 1.53
N PHE A 323 -7.22 -9.28 2.44
CA PHE A 323 -5.94 -9.87 2.04
C PHE A 323 -6.11 -11.16 1.24
N ARG A 324 -7.10 -12.02 1.56
CA ARG A 324 -7.40 -13.20 0.72
C ARG A 324 -7.79 -12.80 -0.69
N SER A 325 -8.67 -11.82 -0.82
CA SER A 325 -9.08 -11.28 -2.11
C SER A 325 -7.91 -10.69 -2.89
N LEU A 326 -7.00 -9.97 -2.24
CA LEU A 326 -5.81 -9.40 -2.88
C LEU A 326 -4.80 -10.47 -3.31
N ILE A 327 -4.57 -11.51 -2.49
CA ILE A 327 -3.72 -12.64 -2.88
C ILE A 327 -4.28 -13.35 -4.12
N GLU A 328 -5.60 -13.60 -4.13
CA GLU A 328 -6.26 -14.23 -5.28
C GLU A 328 -6.19 -13.35 -6.52
N TYR A 329 -6.37 -12.04 -6.34
CA TYR A 329 -6.20 -11.05 -7.40
C TYR A 329 -4.79 -11.11 -8.01
N GLU A 330 -3.74 -11.13 -7.19
CA GLU A 330 -2.35 -11.20 -7.67
C GLU A 330 -2.05 -12.50 -8.42
N LYS A 331 -2.43 -13.65 -7.85
CA LYS A 331 -2.26 -14.95 -8.50
C LYS A 331 -2.90 -14.99 -9.88
N ARG A 332 -4.12 -14.46 -9.99
CA ARG A 332 -4.87 -14.47 -11.24
C ARG A 332 -4.20 -13.65 -12.33
N HIS A 333 -3.64 -12.49 -11.97
CA HIS A 333 -2.92 -11.63 -12.91
C HIS A 333 -1.59 -12.24 -13.36
N VAL A 334 -0.93 -13.01 -12.49
CA VAL A 334 0.26 -13.78 -12.86
C VAL A 334 -0.10 -14.91 -13.82
N SER A 335 -1.16 -15.68 -13.55
CA SER A 335 -1.57 -16.81 -14.41
C SER A 335 -2.16 -16.39 -15.76
N SER A 336 -2.80 -15.22 -15.85
CA SER A 336 -3.45 -14.73 -17.08
C SER A 336 -2.50 -14.04 -18.06
N SER A 337 -1.30 -13.67 -17.60
CA SER A 337 -0.35 -12.89 -18.40
C SER A 337 0.73 -13.81 -18.98
N SER A 338 0.60 -14.25 -20.24
CA SER A 338 1.67 -14.99 -20.93
C SER A 338 2.96 -14.17 -21.17
N SER A 339 3.00 -12.90 -20.77
CA SER A 339 4.13 -11.99 -21.05
C SER A 339 4.32 -10.82 -20.07
N SER A 340 3.68 -10.81 -18.89
CA SER A 340 3.93 -9.75 -17.88
C SER A 340 4.35 -10.34 -16.54
N ASN A 341 5.63 -10.17 -16.21
CA ASN A 341 6.25 -10.51 -14.94
C ASN A 341 5.75 -9.53 -13.85
N ARG A 342 4.45 -9.54 -13.54
CA ARG A 342 3.90 -8.67 -12.49
C ARG A 342 4.36 -9.18 -11.13
N PRO A 343 4.97 -8.33 -10.29
CA PRO A 343 5.41 -8.73 -8.97
C PRO A 343 4.20 -9.06 -8.07
N LEU A 344 4.35 -10.10 -7.26
CA LEU A 344 3.40 -10.49 -6.21
C LEU A 344 3.57 -9.56 -4.99
N GLU A 345 3.32 -8.27 -5.17
CA GLU A 345 3.71 -7.20 -4.23
C GLU A 345 3.01 -7.32 -2.86
N VAL A 346 1.71 -7.67 -2.82
CA VAL A 346 0.96 -7.89 -1.58
C VAL A 346 1.44 -9.16 -0.89
N MET A 347 1.69 -10.25 -1.62
CA MET A 347 2.27 -11.47 -1.05
C MET A 347 3.68 -11.23 -0.49
N SER A 348 4.52 -10.46 -1.21
CA SER A 348 5.86 -10.01 -0.79
C SER A 348 5.79 -9.27 0.55
N TYR A 349 4.84 -8.34 0.66
CA TYR A 349 4.62 -7.61 1.90
C TYR A 349 4.12 -8.49 3.05
N LEU A 350 3.18 -9.40 2.81
CA LEU A 350 2.73 -10.35 3.82
C LEU A 350 3.86 -11.27 4.27
N ARG A 351 4.79 -11.61 3.38
CA ARG A 351 6.01 -12.37 3.70
C ARG A 351 6.94 -11.57 4.62
N LEU A 352 7.17 -10.29 4.35
CA LEU A 352 7.89 -9.39 5.26
C LEU A 352 7.22 -9.33 6.63
N MET A 353 5.91 -9.07 6.67
CA MET A 353 5.17 -8.95 7.93
C MET A 353 5.22 -10.25 8.74
N LYS A 354 5.16 -11.41 8.07
CA LYS A 354 5.30 -12.73 8.68
C LYS A 354 6.68 -12.92 9.30
N ASP A 355 7.73 -12.47 8.62
CA ASP A 355 9.09 -12.60 9.11
C ASP A 355 9.39 -11.61 10.27
N LEU A 356 8.77 -10.42 10.25
CA LEU A 356 8.85 -9.40 11.32
C LEU A 356 8.11 -9.83 12.60
N VAL A 357 6.96 -10.51 12.47
CA VAL A 357 6.11 -10.91 13.60
C VAL A 357 6.30 -12.40 13.90
N ARG A 358 7.20 -12.72 14.83
CA ARG A 358 7.47 -14.10 15.28
C ARG A 358 7.01 -14.38 16.70
N SER A 359 6.78 -13.32 17.47
CA SER A 359 6.42 -13.37 18.89
C SER A 359 5.36 -12.31 19.24
N PRO A 360 4.62 -12.47 20.35
CA PRO A 360 3.73 -11.43 20.87
C PRO A 360 4.45 -10.10 21.17
N GLU A 361 5.72 -10.16 21.54
CA GLU A 361 6.57 -8.99 21.79
C GLU A 361 6.80 -8.19 20.50
N ASP A 362 6.95 -8.85 19.36
CA ASP A 362 7.05 -8.19 18.05
C ASP A 362 5.78 -7.39 17.74
N ILE A 363 4.60 -7.95 18.03
CA ILE A 363 3.31 -7.25 17.84
C ILE A 363 3.27 -6.00 18.73
N ARG A 364 3.60 -6.14 20.02
CA ARG A 364 3.61 -5.00 20.96
C ARG A 364 4.55 -3.89 20.49
N LEU A 365 5.71 -4.25 19.95
CA LEU A 365 6.64 -3.28 19.40
C LEU A 365 6.05 -2.58 18.16
N LEU A 366 5.48 -3.32 17.21
CA LEU A 366 4.85 -2.71 16.03
C LEU A 366 3.65 -1.82 16.37
N GLU A 367 2.88 -2.17 17.41
CA GLU A 367 1.80 -1.35 17.97
C GLU A 367 2.33 -0.06 18.58
N LYS A 368 3.38 -0.15 19.41
CA LYS A 368 4.05 1.03 20.00
C LYS A 368 4.58 1.98 18.92
N ARG A 369 5.03 1.45 17.78
CA ARG A 369 5.50 2.23 16.63
C ARG A 369 4.39 2.69 15.69
N GLY A 370 3.14 2.30 15.92
CA GLY A 370 1.98 2.67 15.09
C GLY A 370 1.95 2.01 13.70
N ILE A 371 2.77 0.98 13.48
CA ILE A 371 2.84 0.22 12.21
C ILE A 371 1.67 -0.75 12.10
N VAL A 372 1.28 -1.37 13.21
CA VAL A 372 0.08 -2.20 13.29
C VAL A 372 -0.83 -1.60 14.35
N THR A 373 -2.11 -1.46 14.04
CA THR A 373 -3.12 -1.06 15.03
C THR A 373 -4.14 -2.17 15.19
N THR A 374 -4.29 -2.71 16.40
CA THR A 374 -5.34 -3.68 16.74
C THR A 374 -6.20 -3.11 17.88
N CYS A 375 -7.52 -3.33 17.82
CA CYS A 375 -8.43 -2.78 18.84
C CYS A 375 -8.72 -3.76 19.97
N ASP A 376 -8.71 -5.07 19.70
CA ASP A 376 -8.98 -6.13 20.68
C ASP A 376 -8.09 -7.38 20.45
N LEU A 377 -8.17 -8.35 21.37
CA LEU A 377 -7.43 -9.62 21.27
C LEU A 377 -7.80 -10.43 20.02
N ARG A 378 -9.06 -10.34 19.55
CA ARG A 378 -9.49 -11.06 18.33
C ARG A 378 -8.83 -10.49 17.09
N HIS A 379 -8.57 -9.18 17.03
CA HIS A 379 -7.80 -8.56 15.94
C HIS A 379 -6.34 -9.00 15.97
N LYS A 380 -5.74 -9.20 17.16
CA LYS A 380 -4.38 -9.78 17.29
C LYS A 380 -4.31 -11.22 16.79
N GLU A 381 -5.25 -12.07 17.23
CA GLU A 381 -5.35 -13.46 16.76
C GLU A 381 -5.56 -13.52 15.25
N LYS A 382 -6.36 -12.60 14.69
CA LYS A 382 -6.60 -12.50 13.26
C LYS A 382 -5.35 -12.14 12.48
N LEU A 383 -4.55 -11.17 12.97
CA LEU A 383 -3.25 -10.84 12.38
C LEU A 383 -2.36 -12.09 12.33
N LEU A 384 -2.22 -12.81 13.44
CA LEU A 384 -1.44 -14.04 13.50
C LEU A 384 -1.94 -15.09 12.52
N ARG A 385 -3.28 -15.25 12.38
CA ARG A 385 -3.88 -16.15 11.40
C ARG A 385 -3.55 -15.77 9.96
N ILE A 386 -3.59 -14.47 9.62
CA ILE A 386 -3.22 -13.95 8.29
C ILE A 386 -1.76 -14.28 8.00
N LEU A 387 -0.87 -14.03 8.95
CA LEU A 387 0.58 -14.30 8.81
C LEU A 387 0.90 -15.81 8.82
N GLY A 388 0.02 -16.63 9.38
CA GLY A 388 0.09 -18.08 9.36
C GLY A 388 -0.20 -18.73 8.01
N TRP A 389 -0.71 -17.99 7.01
CA TRP A 389 -1.02 -18.56 5.70
C TRP A 389 0.22 -19.11 4.98
N LYS A 390 0.00 -20.17 4.20
CA LYS A 390 0.99 -20.73 3.28
C LYS A 390 1.04 -19.89 2.00
N LEU A 391 1.94 -18.92 1.98
CA LEU A 391 2.31 -18.18 0.77
C LEU A 391 3.22 -19.10 -0.06
N HIS A 392 2.77 -19.49 -1.26
CA HIS A 392 3.51 -20.40 -2.14
C HIS A 392 4.54 -19.61 -2.98
N GLY A 393 5.72 -20.19 -3.19
CA GLY A 393 6.81 -19.59 -3.98
C GLY A 393 7.67 -18.56 -3.24
N ASN A 394 8.83 -18.23 -3.79
CA ASN A 394 9.63 -17.08 -3.33
C ASN A 394 8.98 -15.79 -3.87
N CYS A 395 8.03 -15.26 -3.11
CA CYS A 395 7.22 -14.10 -3.50
C CYS A 395 7.85 -12.76 -3.09
N ILE A 396 9.16 -12.71 -2.81
CA ILE A 396 9.86 -11.46 -2.43
C ILE A 396 10.18 -10.67 -3.70
N THR A 397 9.77 -9.41 -3.76
CA THR A 397 10.12 -8.51 -4.88
C THR A 397 11.57 -8.04 -4.77
N PRO A 398 12.25 -7.71 -5.88
CA PRO A 398 13.65 -7.29 -5.86
C PRO A 398 13.94 -6.09 -4.93
N GLU A 399 13.01 -5.13 -4.86
CA GLU A 399 13.15 -3.95 -4.01
C GLU A 399 13.13 -4.34 -2.52
N LEU A 400 12.19 -5.22 -2.17
CA LEU A 400 12.08 -5.69 -0.81
C LEU A 400 13.25 -6.62 -0.46
N ASP A 401 13.74 -7.38 -1.43
CA ASP A 401 14.93 -8.20 -1.26
C ASP A 401 16.18 -7.37 -0.98
N THR A 402 16.33 -6.23 -1.65
CA THR A 402 17.40 -5.27 -1.38
C THR A 402 17.34 -4.77 0.07
N VAL A 403 16.14 -4.43 0.55
CA VAL A 403 15.92 -4.04 1.96
C VAL A 403 16.25 -5.18 2.92
N ARG A 404 15.94 -6.43 2.55
CA ARG A 404 16.29 -7.64 3.32
C ARG A 404 17.81 -7.76 3.48
N LEU A 405 18.55 -7.60 2.38
CA LEU A 405 20.01 -7.68 2.38
C LEU A 405 20.64 -6.55 3.19
N LEU A 406 20.18 -5.31 3.02
CA LEU A 406 20.70 -4.15 3.77
C LEU A 406 20.49 -4.29 5.29
N THR A 407 19.28 -4.69 5.71
CA THR A 407 18.98 -4.90 7.13
C THR A 407 19.84 -6.01 7.74
N ARG A 408 20.09 -7.09 7.00
CA ARG A 408 20.98 -8.18 7.42
C ARG A 408 22.44 -7.76 7.49
N HIS A 409 22.90 -7.03 6.48
CA HIS A 409 24.27 -6.53 6.43
C HIS A 409 24.56 -5.63 7.64
N TYR A 410 23.66 -4.70 7.97
CA TYR A 410 23.77 -3.85 9.16
C TYR A 410 23.79 -4.66 10.47
N SER A 411 23.06 -5.77 10.51
CA SER A 411 22.98 -6.65 11.67
C SER A 411 24.19 -7.58 11.81
N SER A 412 25.09 -7.61 10.83
CA SER A 412 26.26 -8.48 10.85
C SER A 412 27.25 -8.06 11.97
N PRO A 413 27.75 -9.03 12.76
CA PRO A 413 28.74 -8.75 13.81
C PRO A 413 30.00 -8.04 13.30
N ALA A 414 30.36 -8.22 12.03
CA ALA A 414 31.51 -7.57 11.41
C ALA A 414 31.37 -6.05 11.37
N VAL A 415 30.18 -5.54 11.06
CA VAL A 415 29.91 -4.09 10.99
C VAL A 415 29.99 -3.47 12.39
N TRP A 416 29.37 -4.11 13.38
CA TRP A 416 29.43 -3.67 14.77
C TRP A 416 30.82 -3.80 15.40
N GLY A 417 31.60 -4.82 15.01
CA GLY A 417 32.99 -4.95 15.42
C GLY A 417 33.84 -3.78 14.92
N ASN A 418 33.73 -3.45 13.63
CA ASN A 418 34.48 -2.35 13.03
C ASN A 418 34.08 -0.99 13.59
N LEU A 419 32.78 -0.76 13.80
CA LEU A 419 32.28 0.50 14.38
C LEU A 419 32.73 0.66 15.84
N LYS A 420 32.67 -0.40 16.66
CA LYS A 420 33.17 -0.36 18.04
C LYS A 420 34.66 -0.05 18.09
N ASN A 421 35.46 -0.65 17.21
CA ASN A 421 36.89 -0.39 17.11
C ASN A 421 37.15 1.07 16.72
N PHE A 422 36.45 1.60 15.72
CA PHE A 422 36.56 2.99 15.29
C PHE A 422 36.17 3.98 16.39
N LEU A 423 35.01 3.76 17.04
CA LEU A 423 34.55 4.64 18.12
C LEU A 423 35.51 4.59 19.32
N GLY A 424 36.08 3.42 19.61
CA GLY A 424 37.13 3.26 20.62
C GLY A 424 38.37 4.09 20.31
N ILE A 425 38.83 4.11 19.05
CA ILE A 425 39.95 4.95 18.61
C ILE A 425 39.61 6.44 18.76
N VAL A 426 38.41 6.86 18.33
CA VAL A 426 37.97 8.25 18.44
C VAL A 426 37.88 8.71 19.90
N ILE A 427 37.24 7.91 20.76
CA ILE A 427 37.16 8.21 22.20
C ILE A 427 38.56 8.29 22.81
N SER A 428 39.45 7.34 22.48
CA SER A 428 40.84 7.38 22.94
C SER A 428 41.57 8.63 22.48
N PHE A 429 41.33 9.10 21.26
CA PHE A 429 41.90 10.34 20.74
C PHE A 429 41.40 11.57 21.52
N PHE A 430 40.08 11.67 21.76
CA PHE A 430 39.51 12.78 22.53
C PHE A 430 39.95 12.78 24.00
N VAL A 431 40.06 11.62 24.64
CA VAL A 431 40.57 11.51 26.01
C VAL A 431 42.03 11.97 26.07
N SER A 432 42.87 11.51 25.14
CA SER A 432 44.26 11.95 25.04
C SER A 432 44.39 13.45 24.77
N PHE A 433 43.56 13.99 23.86
CA PHE A 433 43.52 15.42 23.56
C PHE A 433 43.11 16.25 24.78
N ALA A 434 42.05 15.86 25.49
CA ALA A 434 41.60 16.54 26.70
C ALA A 434 42.65 16.51 27.81
N LEU A 435 43.36 15.37 27.98
CA LEU A 435 44.41 15.23 28.97
C LEU A 435 45.63 16.11 28.62
N MET A 436 46.06 16.12 27.36
CA MET A 436 47.12 17.01 26.88
C MET A 436 46.76 18.49 27.09
N PHE A 437 45.53 18.88 26.73
CA PHE A 437 45.04 20.24 26.89
C PHE A 437 44.94 20.65 28.37
N GLY A 438 44.53 19.72 29.24
CA GLY A 438 44.49 19.94 30.69
C GLY A 438 45.89 20.15 31.28
N LEU A 439 46.86 19.32 30.89
CA LEU A 439 48.24 19.45 31.34
C LEU A 439 48.91 20.73 30.85
N THR A 440 48.70 21.14 29.59
CA THR A 440 49.25 22.40 29.08
C THR A 440 48.61 23.62 29.73
N SER A 441 47.30 23.57 30.02
CA SER A 441 46.61 24.62 30.77
C SER A 441 47.17 24.76 32.19
N LEU A 442 47.41 23.62 32.87
CA LEU A 442 47.99 23.59 34.21
C LEU A 442 49.43 24.11 34.23
N GLN A 443 50.24 23.69 33.25
CA GLN A 443 51.61 24.18 33.08
C GLN A 443 51.63 25.70 32.86
N THR A 444 50.75 26.21 31.99
CA THR A 444 50.61 27.64 31.72
C THR A 444 50.19 28.41 32.97
N PHE A 445 49.25 27.87 33.76
CA PHE A 445 48.82 28.46 35.02
C PHE A 445 49.97 28.56 36.04
N TYR A 446 50.72 27.48 36.25
CA TYR A 446 51.86 27.50 37.18
C TYR A 446 52.97 28.46 36.73
N ALA A 447 53.29 28.51 35.43
CA ALA A 447 54.28 29.44 34.90
C ALA A 447 53.83 30.91 35.07
N ALA A 448 52.55 31.21 34.85
CA ALA A 448 52.00 32.54 35.09
C ALA A 448 51.97 32.88 36.59
N TYR A 449 51.55 31.94 37.45
CA TYR A 449 51.54 32.11 38.90
C TYR A 449 52.93 32.39 39.46
N GLU A 450 53.95 31.65 39.01
CA GLU A 450 55.35 31.88 39.40
C GLU A 450 55.83 33.26 38.96
N HIS A 451 55.51 33.70 37.74
CA HIS A 451 55.88 35.04 37.26
C HIS A 451 55.24 36.17 38.08
N TYR A 452 53.94 36.06 38.40
CA TYR A 452 53.26 37.06 39.23
C TYR A 452 53.71 37.02 40.69
N HIS A 453 53.99 35.83 41.23
CA HIS A 453 54.47 35.71 42.61
C HIS A 453 55.89 36.28 42.76
N LYS A 454 56.77 36.05 41.79
CA LYS A 454 58.15 36.57 41.76
C LYS A 454 58.21 38.09 41.62
N ASN A 455 57.34 38.67 40.79
CA ASN A 455 57.23 40.14 40.66
C ASN A 455 56.59 40.81 41.90
N SER A 456 55.80 40.08 42.69
CA SER A 456 55.23 40.60 43.94
C SER A 456 56.24 40.62 45.11
N THR A 457 57.34 39.86 45.03
CA THR A 457 58.42 39.86 46.02
C THR A 457 59.50 40.92 45.78
N ASP A 458 59.57 41.54 44.60
CA ASP A 458 60.51 42.62 44.28
C ASP A 458 59.96 44.04 44.61
N HIS A 459 58.82 44.13 45.32
CA HIS A 459 58.21 45.39 45.76
C HIS A 459 58.02 45.51 47.28
N HIS A 460 58.82 44.78 48.07
CA HIS A 460 58.93 44.98 49.52
C HIS A 460 60.33 45.38 49.97
#